data_AF-A0A9E1VFQ7-F1
#
_entry.id   AF-A0A9E1VFQ7-F1
#
_cell.length_a   1.000
_cell.length_b   1.000
_cell.length_c   1.000
_cell.angle_alpha   90.00
_cell.angle_beta   90.00
_cell.angle_gamma   90.00
#
_symmetry.space_group_name_H-M   'P 1'
#
loop_
_entity.id
_entity.type
_entity.pdbx_description
1 polymer ?
#
loop_
_entity_poly.entity_id
_entity_poly.type
_entity_poly.pdbx_seq_one_letter_code
_entity_poly.pdbx_strand_id
1 'polypeptide(L)'
;MKQLLFVFIGGGFGSVLRYIIGKYLNNPANGIPYGTFTVNILGSLLIGIILGLAAKNNTLNQDQTLLLATGFCGGFTTFSAFAYENQALFKNGDFTSFAVYTISSFVV
;
A
#
# COMPACT_ATOMS: atom_id res chain seq x y z
N MET A 1 5.89 8.37 -23.91
CA MET A 1 6.51 7.04 -23.63
C MET A 1 7.35 7.02 -22.35
N LYS A 2 8.22 8.01 -22.09
CA LYS A 2 9.03 8.10 -20.85
C LYS A 2 8.21 7.97 -19.55
N GLN A 3 7.02 8.57 -19.50
CA GLN A 3 6.09 8.48 -18.37
C GLN A 3 5.68 7.04 -18.02
N LEU A 4 5.45 6.19 -19.03
CA LEU A 4 5.11 4.78 -18.83
C LEU A 4 6.27 4.03 -18.17
N LEU A 5 7.51 4.37 -18.54
CA LEU A 5 8.71 3.78 -17.93
C LEU A 5 8.79 4.12 -16.43
N PHE A 6 8.49 5.37 -16.05
CA PHE A 6 8.49 5.77 -14.64
C PHE A 6 7.41 5.04 -13.84
N VAL A 7 6.19 4.93 -14.38
CA VAL A 7 5.12 4.16 -13.71
C VAL A 7 5.52 2.70 -13.59
N PHE A 8 6.09 2.09 -14.64
CA PHE A 8 6.53 0.71 -14.64
C PHE A 8 7.66 0.44 -13.62
N ILE A 9 8.70 1.27 -13.60
CA ILE A 9 9.84 1.12 -12.68
C ILE A 9 9.38 1.31 -11.23
N GLY A 10 8.61 2.39 -10.96
CA GLY A 10 8.08 2.67 -9.64
C GLY A 10 7.16 1.55 -9.17
N GLY A 11 6.19 1.14 -9.98
CA GLY A 11 5.21 0.10 -9.65
C GLY A 11 5.84 -1.28 -9.49
N GLY A 12 6.81 -1.62 -10.35
CA GLY A 12 7.61 -2.84 -10.22
C GLY A 12 8.36 -2.87 -8.89
N PHE A 13 9.06 -1.79 -8.54
CA PHE A 13 9.77 -1.73 -7.25
C PHE A 13 8.83 -1.75 -6.05
N GLY A 14 7.73 -0.98 -6.08
CA GLY A 14 6.73 -0.95 -5.02
C GLY A 14 6.09 -2.31 -4.78
N SER A 15 5.73 -3.03 -5.85
CA SER A 15 5.12 -4.36 -5.75
C SER A 15 6.08 -5.43 -5.25
N VAL A 16 7.36 -5.38 -5.63
CA VAL A 16 8.41 -6.26 -5.09
C VAL A 16 8.59 -6.01 -3.58
N LEU A 17 8.66 -4.75 -3.14
CA LEU A 17 8.82 -4.43 -1.72
C LEU A 17 7.59 -4.88 -0.92
N ARG A 18 6.38 -4.67 -1.45
CA ARG A 18 5.14 -5.18 -0.86
C ARG A 18 5.18 -6.70 -0.71
N TYR A 19 5.62 -7.42 -1.74
CA TYR A 19 5.74 -8.87 -1.69
C TYR A 19 6.73 -9.33 -0.60
N ILE A 20 7.89 -8.68 -0.51
CA ILE A 20 8.90 -8.98 0.51
C ILE A 20 8.31 -8.75 1.92
N ILE A 21 7.73 -7.58 2.17
CA ILE A 21 7.15 -7.25 3.48
C ILE A 21 6.01 -8.23 3.84
N GLY A 22 5.12 -8.51 2.88
CA GLY A 22 4.05 -9.49 3.05
C GLY A 22 4.60 -10.88 3.42
N LYS A 23 5.67 -11.33 2.77
CA LYS A 23 6.30 -12.63 3.05
C LYS A 23 6.85 -12.75 4.47
N TYR A 24 7.39 -11.67 5.03
CA TYR A 24 7.99 -11.69 6.37
C TYR A 24 7.00 -11.36 7.50
N LEU A 25 5.99 -10.52 7.23
CA LEU A 25 5.06 -10.02 8.26
C LEU A 25 3.68 -10.67 8.25
N ASN A 26 3.20 -11.19 7.12
CA ASN A 26 1.93 -11.92 7.11
C ASN A 26 2.14 -13.32 7.68
N ASN A 27 1.66 -13.53 8.91
CA ASN A 27 1.61 -14.85 9.52
C ASN A 27 0.15 -15.36 9.53
N PRO A 28 -0.17 -16.49 8.87
CA PRO A 28 -1.50 -17.09 8.90
C PRO A 28 -2.02 -17.40 10.31
N ALA A 29 -1.12 -17.56 11.30
CA ALA A 29 -1.49 -17.87 12.68
C ALA A 29 -1.97 -16.66 13.49
N ASN A 30 -1.67 -15.42 13.07
CA ASN A 30 -1.85 -14.22 13.91
C ASN A 30 -3.19 -13.49 13.70
N GLY A 31 -4.09 -14.02 12.87
CA GLY A 31 -5.39 -13.42 12.52
C GLY A 31 -5.27 -12.17 11.64
N ILE A 32 -4.48 -11.17 12.05
CA ILE A 32 -4.32 -9.89 11.36
C ILE A 32 -3.16 -9.96 10.33
N PRO A 33 -3.39 -9.56 9.07
CA PRO A 33 -2.37 -9.51 8.02
C PRO A 33 -1.49 -8.25 8.16
N TYR A 34 -0.57 -8.26 9.12
CA TYR A 34 0.30 -7.12 9.45
C TYR A 34 1.15 -6.61 8.29
N GLY A 35 1.53 -7.45 7.34
CA GLY A 35 2.26 -7.05 6.15
C GLY A 35 1.43 -6.14 5.25
N THR A 36 0.22 -6.57 4.90
CA THR A 36 -0.71 -5.77 4.07
C THR A 36 -1.11 -4.46 4.78
N PHE A 37 -1.37 -4.53 6.07
CA PHE A 37 -1.61 -3.35 6.90
C PHE A 37 -0.45 -2.35 6.86
N THR A 38 0.78 -2.83 7.07
CA THR A 38 1.98 -1.99 7.13
C THR A 38 2.26 -1.29 5.80
N VAL A 39 2.17 -2.01 4.68
CA VAL A 39 2.45 -1.40 3.36
C VAL A 39 1.41 -0.35 2.99
N ASN A 40 0.15 -0.55 3.38
CA ASN A 40 -0.93 0.42 3.12
C ASN A 40 -0.73 1.70 3.93
N ILE A 41 -0.46 1.61 5.24
CA ILE A 41 -0.21 2.79 6.08
C ILE A 41 1.03 3.55 5.62
N LEU A 42 2.16 2.85 5.44
CA LEU A 42 3.39 3.49 5.00
C LEU A 42 3.24 4.09 3.60
N GLY A 43 2.53 3.42 2.70
CA GLY A 43 2.25 3.93 1.36
C GLY A 43 1.35 5.16 1.36
N SER A 44 0.31 5.18 2.19
CA SER A 44 -0.58 6.34 2.39
C SER A 44 0.14 7.54 3.00
N LEU A 45 1.03 7.32 3.97
CA LEU A 45 1.89 8.38 4.50
C LEU A 45 2.82 8.93 3.42
N LEU A 46 3.48 8.04 2.67
CA LEU A 46 4.41 8.44 1.61
C LEU A 46 3.71 9.24 0.52
N ILE A 47 2.54 8.80 0.02
CA ILE A 47 1.83 9.54 -1.02
C ILE A 47 1.36 10.91 -0.53
N GLY A 48 0.96 11.04 0.73
CA GLY A 48 0.66 12.33 1.35
C GLY A 48 1.86 13.28 1.38
N ILE A 49 3.04 12.80 1.78
CA ILE A 49 4.29 13.58 1.76
C ILE A 49 4.66 13.98 0.33
N ILE A 50 4.62 13.03 -0.62
CA ILE A 50 4.99 13.26 -2.02
C ILE A 50 4.08 14.32 -2.65
N LEU A 51 2.75 14.17 -2.52
CA LEU A 51 1.79 15.12 -3.09
C LEU A 51 1.84 16.48 -2.38
N GLY A 52 2.08 16.50 -1.06
CA GLY A 52 2.32 17.74 -0.32
C GLY A 52 3.56 18.50 -0.80
N LEU A 53 4.66 17.80 -1.05
CA LEU A 53 5.89 18.39 -1.62
C LEU A 53 5.70 18.84 -3.06
N ALA A 54 4.93 18.10 -3.87
CA ALA A 54 4.61 18.50 -5.23
C ALA A 54 3.80 19.80 -5.24
N ALA A 55 2.81 19.94 -4.34
CA ALA A 55 1.93 21.10 -4.27
C ALA A 55 2.62 22.36 -3.72
N LYS A 56 3.54 22.24 -2.75
CA LYS A 56 4.06 23.39 -2.00
C LYS A 56 4.98 24.31 -2.82
N ASN A 57 5.84 23.78 -3.70
CA ASN A 57 6.91 24.57 -4.34
C ASN A 57 7.33 24.10 -5.75
N ASN A 58 6.53 23.30 -6.47
CA ASN A 58 7.00 22.57 -7.68
C ASN A 58 8.29 21.78 -7.41
N THR A 59 8.51 21.37 -6.15
CA THR A 59 9.72 20.67 -5.70
C THR A 59 9.89 19.33 -6.41
N LEU A 60 8.78 18.73 -6.83
CA LEU A 60 8.74 17.55 -7.66
C LEU A 60 8.17 17.90 -9.03
N ASN A 61 8.87 17.50 -10.08
CA ASN A 61 8.35 17.59 -11.43
C ASN A 61 7.35 16.45 -11.71
N GLN A 62 6.63 16.55 -12.83
CA GLN A 62 5.60 15.57 -13.18
C GLN A 62 6.14 14.13 -13.32
N ASP A 63 7.36 13.97 -13.83
CA ASP A 63 8.01 12.66 -13.99
C ASP A 63 8.29 12.01 -12.62
N GLN A 64 8.77 12.78 -11.65
CA GLN A 64 9.01 12.32 -10.28
C GLN A 64 7.71 11.96 -9.57
N THR A 65 6.65 12.76 -9.74
CA THR A 65 5.33 12.45 -9.18
C THR A 65 4.76 11.16 -9.77
N LEU A 66 4.93 10.93 -11.08
CA LEU A 66 4.51 9.67 -11.71
C LEU A 66 5.31 8.46 -11.21
N LEU A 67 6.63 8.59 -11.08
CA LEU A 67 7.48 7.53 -10.53
C LEU A 67 7.07 7.17 -9.09
N LEU A 68 6.95 8.18 -8.23
CA LEU A 68 6.84 8.00 -6.78
C LEU A 68 5.39 7.76 -6.32
N ALA A 69 4.44 8.60 -6.77
CA ALA A 69 3.05 8.47 -6.34
C ALA A 69 2.33 7.39 -7.16
N THR A 70 2.24 7.54 -8.48
CA THR A 70 1.48 6.60 -9.32
C THR A 70 2.18 5.24 -9.44
N GLY A 71 3.50 5.25 -9.65
CA GLY A 71 4.31 4.03 -9.73
C GLY A 71 4.49 3.39 -8.36
N PHE A 72 5.40 3.94 -7.56
CA PHE A 72 5.83 3.30 -6.30
C PHE A 72 4.70 3.12 -5.30
N CYS A 73 4.02 4.19 -4.86
CA CYS A 73 2.92 4.05 -3.91
C CYS A 73 1.77 3.21 -4.47
N GLY A 74 1.47 3.32 -5.78
CA GLY A 74 0.47 2.50 -6.44
C GLY A 74 0.79 0.99 -6.46
N GLY A 75 2.06 0.61 -6.66
CA GLY A 75 2.50 -0.79 -6.60
C GLY A 75 2.70 -1.31 -5.18
N PHE A 76 3.07 -0.41 -4.25
CA PHE A 76 3.40 -0.71 -2.86
C PHE A 76 2.16 -0.90 -1.99
N THR A 77 1.09 -0.15 -2.24
CA THR A 77 -0.20 -0.32 -1.55
C THR A 77 -1.07 -1.35 -2.27
N THR A 78 -2.07 -1.91 -1.59
CA THR A 78 -3.00 -2.85 -2.20
C THR A 78 -4.36 -2.88 -1.50
N PHE A 79 -5.42 -2.59 -2.27
CA PHE A 79 -6.79 -2.79 -1.83
C PHE A 79 -7.28 -4.23 -2.08
N SER A 80 -6.76 -4.89 -3.12
CA SER A 80 -7.19 -6.25 -3.47
C SER A 80 -6.77 -7.30 -2.43
N ALA A 81 -5.56 -7.22 -1.88
CA ALA A 81 -5.16 -8.12 -0.79
C ALA A 81 -5.95 -7.84 0.49
N PHE A 82 -6.13 -6.56 0.85
CA PHE A 82 -6.97 -6.15 1.97
C PHE A 82 -8.40 -6.72 1.87
N ALA A 83 -9.02 -6.64 0.70
CA ALA A 83 -10.37 -7.17 0.47
C ALA A 83 -10.42 -8.70 0.60
N TYR A 84 -9.43 -9.41 0.04
CA TYR A 84 -9.32 -10.86 0.14
C TYR A 84 -9.15 -11.33 1.59
N GLU A 85 -8.26 -10.67 2.34
CA GLU A 85 -7.99 -10.99 3.75
C GLU A 85 -9.22 -10.73 4.63
N ASN A 86 -9.92 -9.61 4.42
CA ASN A 86 -11.18 -9.34 5.11
C ASN A 86 -12.26 -10.36 4.78
N GLN A 87 -12.39 -10.76 3.52
CA GLN A 87 -13.32 -11.82 3.13
C GLN A 87 -12.97 -13.15 3.82
N ALA A 88 -11.68 -13.47 3.96
CA ALA A 88 -11.23 -14.67 4.65
C ALA A 88 -11.56 -14.62 6.15
N LEU A 89 -11.29 -13.50 6.83
CA LEU A 89 -11.65 -13.29 8.24
C LEU A 89 -13.15 -13.43 8.47
N PHE A 90 -13.96 -12.82 7.61
CA PHE A 90 -15.41 -12.91 7.67
C PHE A 90 -15.91 -14.35 7.49
N LYS A 91 -15.36 -15.10 6.52
CA LYS A 91 -15.70 -16.51 6.29
C LYS A 91 -15.28 -17.43 7.44
N ASN A 92 -14.18 -17.12 8.11
CA ASN A 92 -13.68 -17.89 9.24
C ASN A 92 -14.42 -17.58 10.55
N GLY A 93 -15.36 -16.61 10.55
CA GLY A 93 -16.10 -16.19 11.74
C GLY A 93 -15.30 -15.32 12.72
N ASP A 94 -14.10 -14.88 12.34
CA ASP A 94 -13.27 -13.98 13.16
C ASP A 94 -13.69 -12.52 12.94
N PHE A 95 -14.88 -12.19 13.46
CA PHE A 95 -15.46 -10.85 13.33
C PHE A 95 -14.68 -9.77 14.08
N THR A 96 -13.98 -10.15 15.15
CA THR A 96 -13.15 -9.22 15.93
C THR A 96 -11.96 -8.75 15.12
N SER A 97 -11.16 -9.68 14.58
CA SER A 97 -10.02 -9.31 13.72
C SER A 97 -10.48 -8.59 12.45
N PHE A 98 -11.60 -9.02 11.84
CA PHE A 98 -12.21 -8.34 10.70
C PHE A 98 -12.51 -6.87 11.00
N ALA A 99 -13.21 -6.59 12.11
CA ALA A 99 -13.58 -5.23 12.49
C ALA A 99 -12.35 -4.37 12.82
N VAL A 100 -11.42 -4.90 13.63
CA VAL A 100 -10.19 -4.19 14.00
C VAL A 100 -9.34 -3.88 12.77
N TYR A 101 -9.12 -4.86 11.89
CA TYR A 101 -8.33 -4.69 10.68
C TYR A 101 -8.96 -3.71 9.69
N THR A 102 -10.28 -3.81 9.48
CA THR A 102 -11.02 -2.92 8.57
C THR A 102 -10.97 -1.48 9.08
N ILE A 103 -11.35 -1.25 10.34
CA ILE A 103 -11.40 0.11 10.91
C ILE A 103 -10.01 0.73 10.94
N SER A 104 -9.01 -0.02 11.42
CA SER A 104 -7.65 0.52 11.52
C SER A 104 -7.07 0.88 10.15
N SER A 105 -7.35 0.08 9.12
CA SER A 105 -6.88 0.35 7.74
C SER A 105 -7.48 1.61 7.11
N PHE A 106 -8.62 2.10 7.60
CA PHE A 106 -9.25 3.32 7.10
C PHE A 106 -8.93 4.55 7.95
N VAL A 107 -8.73 4.36 9.26
CA VAL A 107 -8.51 5.46 10.21
C VAL A 107 -7.06 5.91 10.24
N VAL A 108 -6.10 4.99 10.05
CA VAL A 108 -4.65 5.24 10.11
C VAL A 108 -4.09 5.46 8.72
#